data_AF-A0A023H3J6-F1
#
_entry.id   AF-A0A023H3J6-F1
#
_cell.length_a   1.000
_cell.length_b   1.000
_cell.length_c   1.000
_cell.angle_alpha   90.00
_cell.angle_beta   90.00
_cell.angle_gamma   90.00
#
_symmetry.space_group_name_H-M   'P 1'
#
loop_
_entity.id
_entity.type
_entity.pdbx_description
1 polymer ?
#
loop_
_entity_poly.entity_id
_entity_poly.type
_entity_poly.pdbx_seq_one_letter_code
_entity_poly.pdbx_strand_id
1 'polypeptide(L)'
;CPFAAHIRKTVPRNLEPLVAKEYLDAAMIVRIGIPYGDDVTQAERDAWKKLTDEEKAKQLSPRGLLFVCYQSSIENGFYLQTTGFANNDFFPTTSIVPQKHGFKQDFFVTSRGGEYFF
;
A
#
# COMPACT_ATOMS: atom_id res chain seq x y z
N CYS A 1 9.51 -1.84 14.09
CA CYS A 1 8.67 -1.87 12.87
C CYS A 1 9.50 -1.37 11.69
N PRO A 2 9.70 -2.14 10.61
CA PRO A 2 10.47 -1.70 9.44
C PRO A 2 9.93 -0.41 8.82
N PHE A 3 10.79 0.43 8.26
CA PHE A 3 10.40 1.68 7.60
C PHE A 3 9.51 1.45 6.37
N ALA A 4 9.75 0.37 5.63
CA ALA A 4 8.95 -0.03 4.48
C ALA A 4 7.67 -0.82 4.83
N ALA A 5 7.37 -1.03 6.12
CA ALA A 5 6.14 -1.75 6.50
C ALA A 5 4.90 -0.95 6.09
N HIS A 6 3.88 -1.63 5.55
CA HIS A 6 2.69 -1.00 4.98
C HIS A 6 2.06 0.07 5.91
N ILE A 7 1.79 -0.28 7.17
CA ILE A 7 1.19 0.64 8.15
C ILE A 7 2.09 1.83 8.49
N ARG A 8 3.42 1.68 8.41
CA ARG A 8 4.38 2.73 8.73
C ARG A 8 4.62 3.64 7.54
N LYS A 9 4.52 3.12 6.31
CA LYS A 9 4.51 3.95 5.10
C LYS A 9 3.22 4.76 4.99
N THR A 10 2.06 4.18 5.24
CA THR A 10 0.78 4.92 5.09
C THR A 10 0.54 5.91 6.23
N VAL A 11 0.95 5.57 7.47
CA VAL A 11 0.85 6.46 8.64
C VAL A 11 2.14 6.35 9.47
N PRO A 12 3.19 7.13 9.16
CA PRO A 12 4.46 7.06 9.89
C PRO A 12 4.38 7.61 11.33
N ARG A 13 3.29 8.30 11.68
CA ARG A 13 2.99 8.90 12.98
C ARG A 13 3.95 10.02 13.35
N ASN A 14 5.17 9.69 13.79
CA ASN A 14 6.15 10.68 14.25
C ASN A 14 7.43 10.63 13.40
N LEU A 15 7.72 11.75 12.73
CA LEU A 15 8.94 12.00 11.96
C LEU A 15 9.61 13.33 12.35
N GLU A 16 9.27 13.88 13.52
CA GLU A 16 9.93 15.09 14.02
C GLU A 16 11.44 14.84 14.24
N PRO A 17 12.30 15.84 13.97
CA PRO A 17 11.99 17.20 13.53
C PRO A 17 11.88 17.37 12.00
N LEU A 18 11.97 16.30 11.20
CA LEU A 18 12.13 16.37 9.75
C LEU A 18 10.84 16.66 9.00
N VAL A 19 9.71 16.15 9.49
CA VAL A 19 8.39 16.38 8.90
C VAL A 19 7.42 16.80 9.99
N ALA A 20 6.70 17.90 9.74
CA ALA A 20 5.68 18.41 10.64
C ALA A 20 4.55 17.38 10.81
N LYS A 21 4.05 17.23 12.03
CA LYS A 21 3.00 16.26 12.34
C LYS A 21 1.70 16.60 11.61
N GLU A 22 1.38 17.88 11.46
CA GLU A 22 0.18 18.38 10.79
C GLU A 22 0.12 17.93 9.32
N TYR A 23 1.28 17.85 8.65
CA TYR A 23 1.38 17.34 7.28
C TYR A 23 1.04 15.85 7.21
N LEU A 24 1.50 15.07 8.19
CA LEU A 24 1.20 13.64 8.27
C LEU A 24 -0.26 13.37 8.64
N ASP A 25 -0.82 14.17 9.54
CA ASP A 25 -2.21 14.09 9.97
C ASP A 25 -3.17 14.47 8.82
N ALA A 26 -2.81 15.45 8.00
CA ALA A 26 -3.56 15.82 6.79
C ALA A 26 -3.61 14.69 5.74
N ALA A 27 -2.66 13.76 5.78
CA ALA A 27 -2.63 12.60 4.90
C ALA A 27 -3.49 11.42 5.36
N MET A 28 -4.15 11.53 6.50
CA MET A 28 -4.96 10.45 7.05
C MET A 28 -6.26 10.26 6.26
N ILE A 29 -6.67 8.99 6.13
CA ILE A 29 -7.89 8.59 5.41
C ILE A 29 -8.72 7.64 6.27
N VAL A 30 -10.04 7.73 6.16
CA VAL A 30 -10.97 6.75 6.75
C VAL A 30 -11.16 5.63 5.74
N ARG A 31 -10.88 4.37 6.11
CA ARG A 31 -10.95 3.22 5.19
C ARG A 31 -12.15 2.34 5.53
N ILE A 32 -12.97 2.04 4.53
CA ILE A 32 -14.15 1.15 4.62
C ILE A 32 -14.06 0.09 3.53
N GLY A 33 -12.89 -0.51 3.37
CA GLY A 33 -12.67 -1.55 2.38
C GLY A 33 -13.30 -2.88 2.80
N ILE A 34 -13.82 -3.63 1.84
CA ILE A 34 -14.45 -4.94 2.04
C ILE A 34 -13.73 -5.98 1.18
N PRO A 35 -13.33 -7.15 1.74
CA PRO A 35 -12.74 -8.21 0.94
C PRO A 35 -13.76 -8.80 -0.05
N TYR A 36 -13.30 -9.22 -1.23
CA TYR A 36 -14.15 -9.88 -2.22
C TYR A 36 -13.51 -11.16 -2.75
N GLY A 37 -14.36 -12.06 -3.24
CA GLY A 37 -13.97 -13.37 -3.76
C GLY A 37 -13.92 -14.44 -2.68
N ASP A 38 -13.86 -15.70 -3.12
CA ASP A 38 -13.85 -16.84 -2.22
C ASP A 38 -12.50 -17.04 -1.53
N ASP A 39 -12.55 -17.67 -0.36
CA ASP A 39 -11.37 -18.08 0.38
C ASP A 39 -10.47 -18.99 -0.47
N VAL A 40 -9.19 -19.01 -0.11
CA VAL A 40 -8.24 -19.90 -0.77
C VAL A 40 -8.57 -21.35 -0.40
N THR A 41 -8.80 -22.18 -1.40
CA THR A 41 -9.04 -23.62 -1.21
C THR A 41 -7.71 -24.37 -1.00
N GLN A 42 -7.78 -25.57 -0.43
CA GLN A 42 -6.58 -26.40 -0.24
C GLN A 42 -5.95 -26.79 -1.58
N ALA A 43 -6.77 -27.10 -2.59
CA ALA A 43 -6.30 -27.42 -3.94
C ALA A 43 -5.55 -26.26 -4.59
N GLU A 44 -6.03 -25.02 -4.44
CA GLU A 44 -5.33 -23.83 -4.92
C GLU A 44 -4.00 -23.61 -4.19
N ARG A 45 -3.95 -23.82 -2.87
CA ARG A 45 -2.68 -23.75 -2.11
C ARG A 45 -1.65 -24.74 -2.62
N ASP A 46 -2.06 -25.97 -2.89
CA ASP A 46 -1.15 -27.03 -3.34
C ASP A 46 -0.76 -26.87 -4.82
N ALA A 47 -1.63 -26.28 -5.64
CA ALA A 47 -1.28 -25.83 -6.99
C ALA A 47 -0.26 -24.68 -6.94
N TRP A 48 -0.47 -23.66 -6.09
CA TRP A 48 0.41 -22.50 -5.93
C TRP A 48 1.87 -22.87 -5.62
N LYS A 49 2.07 -23.90 -4.79
CA LYS A 49 3.42 -24.40 -4.44
C LYS A 49 4.19 -24.98 -5.62
N LYS A 50 3.48 -25.45 -6.65
CA LYS A 50 4.06 -26.12 -7.83
C LYS A 50 4.39 -25.14 -8.96
N LEU A 51 3.81 -23.93 -8.93
CA LEU A 51 4.04 -22.89 -9.92
C LEU A 51 5.46 -22.31 -9.80
N THR A 52 6.05 -22.00 -10.95
CA THR A 52 7.30 -21.24 -11.04
C THR A 52 7.05 -19.76 -10.73
N ASP A 53 8.10 -19.02 -10.37
CA ASP A 53 7.94 -17.62 -9.96
C ASP A 53 7.44 -16.71 -11.10
N GLU A 54 7.77 -17.05 -12.35
CA GLU A 54 7.26 -16.36 -13.54
C GLU A 54 5.77 -16.58 -13.75
N GLU A 55 5.25 -17.78 -13.45
CA GLU A 55 3.83 -18.08 -13.55
C GLU A 55 3.05 -17.43 -12.41
N LYS A 56 3.62 -17.41 -11.20
CA LYS A 56 3.02 -16.71 -10.05
C LYS A 56 2.84 -15.22 -10.34
N ALA A 57 3.81 -14.58 -10.99
CA ALA A 57 3.73 -13.17 -11.35
C ALA A 57 2.60 -12.85 -12.36
N LYS A 58 2.19 -13.83 -13.18
CA LYS A 58 1.11 -13.69 -14.17
C LYS A 58 -0.26 -14.09 -13.65
N GLN A 59 -0.32 -14.75 -12.48
CA GLN A 59 -1.57 -15.27 -11.95
C GLN A 59 -2.50 -14.14 -11.50
N LEU A 60 -3.62 -13.95 -12.20
CA LEU A 60 -4.68 -13.04 -11.77
C LEU A 60 -5.60 -13.74 -10.77
N SER A 61 -5.53 -13.30 -9.51
CA SER A 61 -6.42 -13.78 -8.47
C SER A 61 -7.82 -13.15 -8.61
N PRO A 62 -8.93 -13.93 -8.62
CA PRO A 62 -10.29 -13.39 -8.67
C PRO A 62 -10.77 -12.82 -7.33
N ARG A 63 -9.88 -12.73 -6.33
CA ARG A 63 -10.12 -12.24 -4.97
C ARG A 63 -9.23 -11.05 -4.66
N GLY A 64 -9.65 -10.23 -3.70
CA GLY A 64 -8.89 -9.06 -3.31
C GLY A 64 -9.64 -8.19 -2.30
N LEU A 65 -9.41 -6.90 -2.39
CA LEU A 65 -10.04 -5.90 -1.53
C LEU A 65 -10.74 -4.86 -2.41
N LEU A 66 -12.04 -4.66 -2.18
CA LEU A 66 -12.75 -3.48 -2.65
C LEU A 66 -12.30 -2.34 -1.75
N PHE A 67 -11.25 -1.63 -2.16
CA PHE A 67 -10.68 -0.54 -1.38
C PHE A 67 -11.56 0.70 -1.51
N VAL A 68 -12.11 1.17 -0.39
CA VAL A 68 -12.89 2.41 -0.30
C VAL A 68 -12.29 3.25 0.81
N CYS A 69 -12.10 4.54 0.55
CA CYS A 69 -11.66 5.49 1.56
C CYS A 69 -12.33 6.86 1.41
N TYR A 70 -12.48 7.55 2.54
CA TYR A 70 -13.03 8.89 2.64
C TYR A 70 -11.97 9.86 3.16
N GLN A 71 -12.01 11.07 2.63
CA GLN A 71 -11.08 12.15 2.88
C GLN A 71 -11.71 13.47 2.44
N SER A 72 -11.27 14.59 3.02
CA SER A 72 -11.70 15.93 2.59
C SER A 72 -11.00 16.39 1.30
N SER A 73 -9.78 15.90 1.05
CA SER A 73 -9.00 16.19 -0.16
C SER A 73 -8.34 14.93 -0.68
N ILE A 74 -8.59 14.60 -1.95
CA ILE A 74 -8.01 13.42 -2.62
C ILE A 74 -6.50 13.55 -2.76
N GLU A 75 -6.03 14.75 -3.07
CA GLU A 75 -4.61 15.06 -3.23
C GLU A 75 -3.83 14.79 -1.94
N ASN A 76 -4.39 15.23 -0.80
CA ASN A 76 -3.72 15.07 0.49
C ASN A 76 -3.88 13.66 1.07
N GLY A 77 -4.97 12.95 0.83
CA GLY A 77 -5.20 11.62 1.40
C GLY A 77 -4.64 10.48 0.54
N PHE A 78 -5.50 9.84 -0.23
CA PHE A 78 -5.21 8.62 -0.98
C PHE A 78 -4.09 8.81 -2.00
N TYR A 79 -4.11 9.93 -2.74
CA TYR A 79 -3.08 10.20 -3.73
C TYR A 79 -1.70 10.35 -3.09
N LEU A 80 -1.59 11.13 -2.01
CA LEU A 80 -0.33 11.29 -1.28
C LEU A 80 0.14 9.98 -0.64
N GLN A 81 -0.76 9.21 -0.01
CA GLN A 81 -0.38 7.92 0.59
C GLN A 81 0.14 6.91 -0.43
N THR A 82 -0.44 6.88 -1.64
CA THR A 82 -0.03 5.93 -2.69
C THR A 82 1.22 6.40 -3.41
N THR A 83 1.26 7.65 -3.88
CA THR A 83 2.35 8.15 -4.72
C THR A 83 3.51 8.73 -3.91
N GLY A 84 3.21 9.57 -2.91
CA GLY A 84 4.21 10.26 -2.10
C GLY A 84 4.86 9.35 -1.04
N PHE A 85 4.10 8.40 -0.49
CA PHE A 85 4.59 7.50 0.56
C PHE A 85 4.88 6.09 0.05
N ALA A 86 3.85 5.34 -0.37
CA ALA A 86 3.98 3.91 -0.69
C ALA A 86 4.94 3.66 -1.87
N ASN A 87 4.81 4.42 -2.95
CA ASN A 87 5.65 4.32 -4.16
C ASN A 87 7.02 5.00 -4.02
N ASN A 88 7.28 5.69 -2.91
CA ASN A 88 8.55 6.35 -2.68
C ASN A 88 9.50 5.44 -1.89
N ASP A 89 10.63 5.09 -2.50
CA ASP A 89 11.68 4.27 -1.90
C ASP A 89 12.46 4.98 -0.79
N PHE A 90 12.42 6.31 -0.75
CA PHE A 90 13.14 7.13 0.23
C PHE A 90 12.27 7.57 1.39
N PHE A 91 10.96 7.29 1.34
CA PHE A 91 10.04 7.57 2.43
C PHE A 91 9.95 6.39 3.41
N PRO A 92 9.85 6.63 4.73
CA PRO A 92 9.81 7.93 5.43
C PRO A 92 11.17 8.65 5.53
N THR A 93 11.15 9.98 5.57
CA THR A 93 12.36 10.81 5.75
C THR A 93 12.88 10.68 7.18
N THR A 94 14.05 10.06 7.35
CA THR A 94 14.68 9.78 8.65
C THR A 94 15.97 10.56 8.89
N SER A 95 16.52 11.17 7.85
CA SER A 95 17.74 11.98 7.88
C SER A 95 17.66 13.08 6.83
N ILE A 96 18.49 14.12 6.98
CA ILE A 96 18.69 15.17 5.96
C ILE A 96 19.26 14.55 4.68
N VAL A 97 20.07 13.50 4.82
CA VAL A 97 20.56 12.72 3.68
C VAL A 97 19.51 11.66 3.33
N PRO A 98 19.01 11.60 2.08
CA PRO A 98 18.02 10.61 1.68
C PRO A 98 18.53 9.19 1.90
N GLN A 99 17.81 8.40 2.69
CA GLN A 99 18.10 6.99 2.89
C GLN A 99 17.09 6.14 2.11
N LYS A 100 17.58 5.16 1.37
CA LYS A 100 16.74 4.22 0.65
C LYS A 100 16.21 3.17 1.63
N HIS A 101 14.90 3.15 1.83
CA HIS A 101 14.19 2.18 2.65
C HIS A 101 13.46 1.13 1.81
N GLY A 102 13.10 1.47 0.57
CA GLY A 102 12.44 0.58 -0.37
C GLY A 102 13.36 -0.52 -0.92
N PHE A 103 12.77 -1.66 -1.24
CA PHE A 103 13.43 -2.80 -1.86
C PHE A 103 12.55 -3.35 -2.99
N LYS A 104 13.17 -3.99 -3.98
CA LYS A 104 12.44 -4.58 -5.11
C LYS A 104 11.68 -5.81 -4.60
N GLN A 105 10.37 -5.82 -4.79
CA GLN A 105 9.48 -6.92 -4.42
C GLN A 105 8.44 -7.09 -5.53
N ASP A 106 8.02 -8.33 -5.78
CA ASP A 106 6.98 -8.61 -6.75
C ASP A 106 5.62 -8.06 -6.27
N PHE A 107 4.77 -7.69 -7.23
CA PHE A 107 3.44 -7.18 -6.92
C PHE A 107 2.53 -8.33 -6.47
N PHE A 108 2.10 -8.29 -5.21
CA PHE A 108 1.08 -9.19 -4.67
C PHE A 108 -0.35 -8.65 -4.81
N VAL A 109 -0.48 -7.35 -5.12
CA VAL A 109 -1.76 -6.67 -5.30
C VAL A 109 -1.75 -6.01 -6.67
N THR A 110 -2.75 -6.33 -7.49
CA THR A 110 -2.93 -5.74 -8.82
C THR A 110 -4.12 -4.79 -8.80
N SER A 111 -3.90 -3.52 -9.12
CA SER A 111 -4.99 -2.57 -9.32
C SER A 111 -5.78 -2.96 -10.58
N ARG A 112 -7.10 -3.08 -10.46
CA ARG A 112 -8.02 -3.40 -11.56
C ARG A 112 -8.87 -2.21 -12.00
N GLY A 113 -8.46 -1.00 -11.63
CA GLY A 113 -9.21 0.23 -11.85
C GLY A 113 -9.93 0.70 -10.59
N GLY A 114 -10.68 1.79 -10.74
CA GLY A 114 -11.39 2.50 -9.67
C GLY A 114 -11.78 3.89 -10.15
N GLU A 115 -12.57 4.58 -9.34
CA GLU A 115 -13.10 5.92 -9.67
C GLU A 115 -13.12 6.79 -8.41
N TYR A 116 -13.15 8.11 -8.62
CA TYR A 116 -13.32 9.10 -7.55
C TYR A 116 -14.77 9.58 -7.49
N PHE A 117 -15.33 9.60 -6.29
CA PHE A 117 -16.70 10.04 -6.02
C PHE A 117 -16.71 11.14 -4.95
N PHE A 118 -17.75 11.96 -4.95
CA PHE A 118 -18.05 12.96 -3.92
C PHE A 118 -19.30 12.53 -3.13
#